data_AF-A0A444UWC8-F1
#
_entry.id   AF-A0A444UWC8-F1
#
_cell.length_a   1.000
_cell.length_b   1.000
_cell.length_c   1.000
_cell.angle_alpha   90.00
_cell.angle_beta   90.00
_cell.angle_gamma   90.00
#
_symmetry.space_group_name_H-M   'P 1'
#
loop_
_entity.id
_entity.type
_entity.pdbx_description
1 polymer ?
#
loop_
_entity_poly.entity_id
_entity_poly.type
_entity_poly.pdbx_seq_one_letter_code
_entity_poly.pdbx_strand_id
1 'polypeptide(L)'
;MADSLVEMSDSEDESQEVMTPAELVTKLEEEKNLQRVKGVDLRAGVHRMETERIRYVLSSYLRSRLQKIEKYFPHILEKEKSRAEGDPSYLSPEEFAFAKEYLVNTETYLKSVALKHMPPNLQAVDLGKSVQKPNLDSFVFLRVKQRQDNILVEPETDEQR
;
A
#
# COMPACT_ATOMS: atom_id res chain seq x y z
N MET A 1 49.41 -17.22 -29.60
CA MET A 1 49.14 -17.80 -28.28
C MET A 1 48.06 -16.95 -27.66
N ALA A 2 46.86 -17.51 -27.60
CA ALA A 2 45.64 -16.86 -27.14
C ALA A 2 45.56 -16.86 -25.60
N ASP A 3 44.75 -15.94 -25.09
CA ASP A 3 44.10 -15.86 -23.76
C ASP A 3 45.02 -15.81 -22.52
N SER A 4 44.75 -14.98 -21.51
CA SER A 4 43.43 -14.63 -20.97
C SER A 4 43.32 -13.19 -20.49
N LEU A 5 42.37 -12.46 -21.07
CA LEU A 5 41.69 -11.38 -20.38
C LEU A 5 40.79 -12.07 -19.34
N VAL A 6 41.09 -11.92 -18.05
CA VAL A 6 40.16 -12.35 -17.01
C VAL A 6 39.04 -11.30 -16.99
N GLU A 7 38.02 -11.53 -17.82
CA GLU A 7 36.69 -11.00 -17.55
C GLU A 7 36.23 -11.62 -16.23
N MET A 8 36.35 -10.85 -15.15
CA MET A 8 35.58 -11.10 -13.94
C MET A 8 34.12 -10.91 -14.34
N SER A 9 33.47 -12.04 -14.59
CA SER A 9 32.03 -12.15 -14.75
C SER A 9 31.33 -11.32 -13.69
N ASP A 10 30.60 -10.30 -14.14
CA ASP A 10 29.54 -9.67 -13.37
C ASP A 10 28.71 -10.80 -12.77
N SER A 11 28.72 -10.89 -11.45
CA SER A 11 27.77 -11.70 -10.71
C SER A 11 26.39 -11.25 -11.16
N GLU A 12 25.69 -12.11 -11.89
CA GLU A 12 24.27 -11.98 -12.17
C GLU A 12 23.59 -11.71 -10.83
N ASP A 13 23.25 -10.44 -10.59
CA ASP A 13 22.44 -10.01 -9.48
C ASP A 13 21.08 -10.68 -9.74
N GLU A 14 20.87 -11.85 -9.13
CA GLU A 14 19.59 -12.53 -9.07
C GLU A 14 18.61 -11.47 -8.57
N SER A 15 17.94 -10.84 -9.53
CA SER A 15 16.95 -9.83 -9.29
C SER A 15 15.91 -10.53 -8.46
N GLN A 16 15.96 -10.31 -7.15
CA GLN A 16 15.05 -10.94 -6.21
C GLN A 16 13.68 -10.40 -6.59
N GLU A 17 12.98 -11.14 -7.42
CA GLU A 17 11.74 -10.73 -8.07
C GLU A 17 10.70 -10.62 -6.96
N VAL A 18 10.55 -9.40 -6.43
CA VAL A 18 9.64 -9.15 -5.33
C VAL A 18 8.25 -9.20 -5.91
N MET A 19 7.60 -10.31 -5.63
CA MET A 19 6.28 -10.62 -6.12
C MET A 19 5.30 -9.49 -5.80
N THR A 20 4.58 -9.02 -6.83
CA THR A 20 3.59 -7.97 -6.66
C THR A 20 2.37 -8.50 -5.88
N PRO A 21 1.58 -7.64 -5.22
CA PRO A 21 0.34 -8.08 -4.59
C PRO A 21 -0.61 -8.81 -5.56
N ALA A 22 -0.62 -8.42 -6.83
CA ALA A 22 -1.39 -9.09 -7.87
C ALA A 22 -0.89 -10.51 -8.14
N GLU A 23 0.42 -10.70 -8.25
CA GLU A 23 1.04 -12.03 -8.40
C GLU A 23 0.84 -12.91 -7.16
N LEU A 24 0.82 -12.34 -5.95
CA LEU A 24 0.48 -13.10 -4.74
C LEU A 24 -0.97 -13.58 -4.78
N VAL A 25 -1.89 -12.78 -5.31
CA VAL A 25 -3.30 -13.19 -5.50
C VAL A 25 -3.39 -14.34 -6.50
N THR A 26 -2.72 -14.25 -7.65
CA THR A 26 -2.75 -15.33 -8.66
C THR A 26 -2.17 -16.63 -8.12
N LYS A 27 -1.03 -16.58 -7.40
CA LYS A 27 -0.47 -17.78 -6.75
C LYS A 27 -1.44 -18.41 -5.74
N LEU A 28 -2.15 -17.60 -4.95
CA LEU A 28 -3.16 -18.12 -4.03
C LEU A 28 -4.34 -18.79 -4.76
N GLU A 29 -4.74 -18.29 -5.92
CA GLU A 29 -5.81 -18.87 -6.73
C GLU A 29 -5.38 -20.20 -7.37
N GLU A 30 -4.16 -20.27 -7.89
CA GLU A 30 -3.56 -21.49 -8.44
C GLU A 30 -3.42 -22.59 -7.37
N GLU A 31 -2.98 -22.23 -6.15
CA GLU A 31 -2.80 -23.18 -5.05
C GLU A 31 -4.11 -23.71 -4.46
N LYS A 32 -5.19 -22.93 -4.49
CA LYS A 32 -6.53 -23.42 -4.09
C LYS A 32 -7.01 -24.58 -4.97
N ASN A 33 -6.62 -24.61 -6.24
CA ASN A 33 -7.00 -25.68 -7.17
C ASN A 33 -6.26 -27.01 -6.89
N LEU A 34 -5.08 -26.94 -6.26
CA LEU A 34 -4.26 -28.10 -5.88
C LEU A 34 -4.77 -28.83 -4.62
N GLN A 35 -5.69 -28.23 -3.84
CA GLN A 35 -6.27 -28.81 -2.61
C GLN A 35 -7.17 -30.05 -2.83
N ARG A 36 -7.30 -30.53 -4.07
CA ARG A 36 -8.12 -31.70 -4.43
C ARG A 36 -7.44 -33.05 -4.16
N VAL A 37 -6.18 -33.06 -3.72
CA VAL A 37 -5.42 -34.30 -3.44
C VAL A 37 -5.69 -34.76 -2.00
N LYS A 38 -6.34 -35.91 -1.85
CA LYS A 38 -6.61 -36.55 -0.53
C LYS A 38 -5.46 -37.49 -0.14
N GLY A 39 -4.79 -37.19 0.98
CA GLY A 39 -3.81 -38.08 1.62
C GLY A 39 -2.87 -37.32 2.57
N VAL A 40 -2.29 -38.01 3.57
CA VAL A 40 -1.18 -37.47 4.38
C VAL A 40 0.06 -37.42 3.51
N ASP A 41 0.10 -36.42 2.64
CA ASP A 41 1.19 -36.21 1.69
C ASP A 41 1.98 -34.99 2.16
N LEU A 42 3.24 -35.20 2.55
CA LEU A 42 4.13 -34.12 3.02
C LEU A 42 4.18 -32.97 2.01
N ARG A 43 4.06 -33.29 0.71
CA ARG A 43 3.98 -32.31 -0.37
C ARG A 43 2.75 -31.40 -0.23
N ALA A 44 1.58 -31.96 0.06
CA ALA A 44 0.37 -31.17 0.33
C ALA A 44 0.51 -30.33 1.60
N GLY A 45 1.20 -30.86 2.62
CA GLY A 45 1.57 -30.12 3.84
C GLY A 45 2.43 -28.89 3.55
N VAL A 46 3.49 -29.05 2.74
CA VAL A 46 4.40 -27.95 2.34
C VAL A 46 3.66 -26.89 1.51
N HIS A 47 2.85 -27.30 0.52
CA HIS A 47 2.05 -26.35 -0.25
C HIS A 47 1.10 -25.56 0.64
N ARG A 48 0.40 -26.21 1.57
CA ARG A 48 -0.47 -25.51 2.52
C ARG A 48 0.30 -24.50 3.37
N MET A 49 1.50 -24.85 3.84
CA MET A 49 2.34 -23.93 4.60
C MET A 49 2.70 -22.68 3.77
N GLU A 50 3.03 -22.84 2.50
CA GLU A 50 3.34 -21.72 1.62
C GLU A 50 2.11 -20.85 1.31
N THR A 51 0.95 -21.46 1.06
CA THR A 51 -0.31 -20.74 0.91
C THR A 51 -0.61 -19.86 2.12
N GLU A 52 -0.39 -20.37 3.34
CA GLU A 52 -0.59 -19.58 4.57
C GLU A 52 0.38 -18.41 4.68
N ARG A 53 1.65 -18.59 4.27
CA ARG A 53 2.64 -17.50 4.25
C ARG A 53 2.27 -16.40 3.27
N ILE A 54 1.89 -16.77 2.04
CA ILE A 54 1.44 -15.82 1.01
C ILE A 54 0.19 -15.07 1.50
N ARG A 55 -0.80 -15.80 2.05
CA ARG A 55 -2.02 -15.22 2.59
C ARG A 55 -1.73 -14.23 3.71
N TYR A 56 -0.80 -14.54 4.61
CA TYR A 56 -0.39 -13.65 5.68
C TYR A 56 0.18 -12.34 5.13
N VAL A 57 1.12 -12.41 4.19
CA VAL A 57 1.74 -11.22 3.58
C VAL A 57 0.70 -10.35 2.88
N LEU A 58 -0.17 -10.96 2.06
CA LEU A 58 -1.23 -10.24 1.36
C LEU A 58 -2.21 -9.58 2.34
N SER A 59 -2.64 -10.32 3.37
CA SER A 59 -3.57 -9.82 4.39
C SER A 59 -2.94 -8.72 5.24
N SER A 60 -1.63 -8.79 5.53
CA SER A 60 -0.90 -7.72 6.20
C SER A 60 -0.82 -6.48 5.32
N TYR A 61 -0.49 -6.64 4.04
CA TYR A 61 -0.42 -5.56 3.07
C TYR A 61 -1.76 -4.82 2.92
N LEU A 62 -2.86 -5.55 2.73
CA LEU A 62 -4.20 -4.98 2.58
C LEU A 62 -4.66 -4.26 3.85
N ARG A 63 -4.43 -4.84 5.04
CA ARG A 63 -4.73 -4.17 6.32
C ARG A 63 -3.94 -2.87 6.48
N SER A 64 -2.65 -2.87 6.14
CA SER A 64 -1.84 -1.65 6.19
C SER A 64 -2.33 -0.57 5.22
N ARG A 65 -2.85 -0.96 4.04
CA ARG A 65 -3.48 -0.01 3.11
C ARG A 65 -4.78 0.57 3.67
N LEU A 66 -5.66 -0.26 4.21
CA LEU A 66 -6.90 0.20 4.85
C LEU A 66 -6.63 1.15 6.01
N GLN A 67 -5.63 0.87 6.85
CA GLN A 67 -5.22 1.78 7.93
C GLN A 67 -4.75 3.14 7.42
N LYS A 68 -4.03 3.18 6.28
CA LYS A 68 -3.64 4.45 5.66
C LYS A 68 -4.85 5.20 5.10
N ILE A 69 -5.81 4.47 4.52
CA ILE A 69 -7.07 5.03 4.03
C ILE A 69 -7.85 5.66 5.18
N GLU A 70 -8.10 4.93 6.27
CA GLU A 70 -8.82 5.42 7.45
C GLU A 70 -8.14 6.63 8.10
N LYS A 71 -6.80 6.70 8.07
CA LYS A 71 -6.05 7.80 8.66
C LYS A 71 -6.08 9.08 7.83
N TYR A 72 -6.15 8.97 6.50
CA TYR A 72 -5.97 10.09 5.57
C TYR A 72 -7.12 10.20 4.53
N PHE A 73 -8.29 9.65 4.83
CA PHE A 73 -9.40 9.46 3.88
C PHE A 73 -9.80 10.73 3.09
N PRO A 74 -9.90 11.96 3.66
CA PRO A 74 -10.31 13.12 2.88
C PRO A 74 -9.26 13.48 1.83
N HIS A 75 -7.98 13.41 2.20
CA HIS A 75 -6.85 13.74 1.32
C HIS A 75 -6.68 12.69 0.21
N ILE A 76 -6.92 11.44 0.53
CA ILE A 76 -6.86 10.34 -0.44
C ILE A 76 -7.97 10.47 -1.47
N LEU A 77 -9.21 10.73 -1.03
CA LEU A 77 -10.34 10.92 -1.93
C LEU A 77 -10.17 12.17 -2.81
N GLU A 78 -9.65 13.26 -2.25
CA GLU A 78 -9.38 14.47 -3.02
C GLU A 78 -8.29 14.25 -4.07
N LYS A 79 -7.19 13.55 -3.71
CA LYS A 79 -6.12 13.19 -4.66
C LYS A 79 -6.60 12.29 -5.78
N GLU A 80 -7.48 11.33 -5.47
CA GLU A 80 -8.08 10.43 -6.45
C GLU A 80 -9.02 11.20 -7.41
N LYS A 81 -9.74 12.20 -6.89
CA LYS A 81 -10.60 13.09 -7.69
C LYS A 81 -9.82 14.05 -8.59
N SER A 82 -8.67 14.55 -8.12
CA SER A 82 -7.80 15.47 -8.86
C SER A 82 -6.83 14.76 -9.81
N ARG A 83 -6.92 13.44 -9.96
CA ARG A 83 -6.06 12.63 -10.82
C ARG A 83 -6.26 13.00 -12.30
N ALA A 84 -5.17 13.11 -13.06
CA ALA A 84 -5.24 13.31 -14.51
C ALA A 84 -5.76 12.05 -15.23
N GLU A 85 -6.45 12.24 -16.35
CA GLU A 85 -6.96 11.15 -17.17
C GLU A 85 -5.79 10.44 -17.87
N GLY A 86 -5.34 9.32 -17.31
CA GLY A 86 -4.19 8.54 -17.78
C GLY A 86 -3.24 8.09 -16.67
N ASP A 87 -3.27 8.74 -15.51
CA ASP A 87 -2.47 8.32 -14.37
C ASP A 87 -3.04 7.03 -13.73
N PRO A 88 -2.18 6.13 -13.23
CA PRO A 88 -2.65 4.93 -12.54
C PRO A 88 -3.43 5.29 -11.27
N SER A 89 -4.50 4.54 -11.01
CA SER A 89 -5.28 4.68 -9.78
C SER A 89 -4.45 4.33 -8.55
N TYR A 90 -4.58 5.13 -7.48
CA TYR A 90 -3.95 4.83 -6.20
C TYR A 90 -4.74 3.80 -5.38
N LEU A 91 -6.03 3.68 -5.67
CA LEU A 91 -6.99 2.83 -4.97
C LEU A 91 -7.57 1.78 -5.91
N SER A 92 -7.80 0.58 -5.38
CA SER A 92 -8.68 -0.37 -6.05
C SER A 92 -10.13 0.15 -6.04
N PRO A 93 -11.02 -0.35 -6.91
CA PRO A 93 -12.44 0.02 -6.89
C PRO A 93 -13.09 -0.22 -5.52
N GLU A 94 -12.73 -1.32 -4.85
CA GLU A 94 -13.24 -1.69 -3.53
C GLU A 94 -12.71 -0.75 -2.44
N GLU A 95 -11.44 -0.38 -2.51
CA GLU A 95 -10.84 0.58 -1.57
C GLU A 95 -11.44 1.97 -1.74
N PHE A 96 -11.74 2.38 -2.97
CA PHE A 96 -12.40 3.65 -3.24
C PHE A 96 -13.84 3.67 -2.71
N ALA A 97 -14.58 2.58 -2.88
CA ALA A 97 -15.91 2.42 -2.28
C ALA A 97 -15.83 2.50 -0.74
N PHE A 98 -14.91 1.76 -0.13
CA PHE A 98 -14.65 1.79 1.31
C PHE A 98 -14.33 3.20 1.81
N ALA A 99 -13.43 3.93 1.14
CA ALA A 99 -13.05 5.29 1.53
C ALA A 99 -14.25 6.26 1.50
N LYS A 100 -15.13 6.15 0.50
CA LYS A 100 -16.35 6.96 0.40
C LYS A 100 -17.34 6.63 1.52
N GLU A 101 -17.59 5.35 1.77
CA GLU A 101 -18.47 4.91 2.85
C GLU A 101 -17.94 5.39 4.21
N TYR A 102 -16.63 5.29 4.43
CA TYR A 102 -15.98 5.75 5.66
C TYR A 102 -16.14 7.27 5.88
N LEU A 103 -15.98 8.07 4.84
CA LEU A 103 -16.23 9.53 4.89
C LEU A 103 -17.67 9.83 5.32
N VAL A 104 -18.65 9.24 4.61
CA VAL A 104 -20.09 9.46 4.88
C VAL A 104 -20.46 8.99 6.29
N ASN A 105 -19.94 7.85 6.72
CA ASN A 105 -20.18 7.32 8.06
C ASN A 105 -19.63 8.26 9.14
N THR A 106 -18.42 8.77 8.96
CA THR A 106 -17.78 9.71 9.89
C THR A 106 -18.55 11.02 9.99
N GLU A 107 -18.95 11.62 8.86
CA GLU A 107 -19.75 12.84 8.83
C GLU A 107 -21.11 12.63 9.53
N THR A 108 -21.78 11.52 9.22
CA THR A 108 -23.08 11.16 9.81
C THR A 108 -22.96 10.98 11.32
N TYR A 109 -21.92 10.27 11.77
CA TYR A 109 -21.64 10.07 13.19
C TYR A 109 -21.42 11.39 13.91
N LEU A 110 -20.48 12.23 13.45
CA LEU A 110 -20.17 13.53 14.05
C LEU A 110 -21.41 14.43 14.11
N LYS A 111 -22.18 14.47 13.02
CA LYS A 111 -23.44 15.22 12.96
C LYS A 111 -24.46 14.73 13.99
N SER A 112 -24.63 13.42 14.08
CA SER A 112 -25.64 12.80 14.93
C SER A 112 -25.33 12.91 16.43
N VAL A 113 -24.05 12.86 16.82
CA VAL A 113 -23.62 12.83 18.21
C VAL A 113 -23.39 14.23 18.77
N ALA A 114 -22.76 15.12 18.01
CA ALA A 114 -22.31 16.42 18.53
C ALA A 114 -22.79 17.61 17.70
N LEU A 115 -22.55 17.61 16.37
CA LEU A 115 -22.68 18.85 15.60
C LEU A 115 -24.11 19.37 15.51
N LYS A 116 -25.12 18.49 15.49
CA LYS A 116 -26.54 18.91 15.50
C LYS A 116 -26.95 19.68 16.76
N HIS A 117 -26.18 19.53 17.84
CA HIS A 117 -26.43 20.18 19.13
C HIS A 117 -25.62 21.46 19.31
N MET A 118 -24.70 21.77 18.40
CA MET A 118 -23.94 23.02 18.42
C MET A 118 -24.77 24.21 17.92
N PRO A 119 -24.39 25.46 18.25
CA PRO A 119 -24.99 26.64 17.65
C PRO A 119 -24.95 26.57 16.12
N PRO A 120 -25.93 27.16 15.39
CA PRO A 120 -26.07 27.01 13.93
C PRO A 120 -24.80 27.29 13.12
N ASN A 121 -23.98 28.24 13.56
CA ASN A 121 -22.76 28.65 12.87
C ASN A 121 -21.57 27.69 13.09
N LEU A 122 -21.71 26.69 13.97
CA LEU A 122 -20.65 25.75 14.36
C LEU A 122 -21.01 24.27 14.06
N GLN A 123 -22.10 24.02 13.32
CA GLN A 123 -22.53 22.65 13.02
C GLN A 123 -21.81 22.02 11.83
N ALA A 124 -21.00 22.79 11.08
CA ALA A 124 -20.24 22.31 9.94
C ALA A 124 -18.77 22.09 10.32
N VAL A 125 -18.22 20.93 9.99
CA VAL A 125 -16.80 20.59 10.17
C VAL A 125 -16.20 20.20 8.83
N ASP A 126 -15.15 20.89 8.44
CA ASP A 126 -14.37 20.57 7.25
C ASP A 126 -13.34 19.48 7.60
N LEU A 127 -13.66 18.24 7.23
CA LEU A 127 -12.78 17.09 7.46
C LEU A 127 -11.46 17.19 6.68
N GLY A 128 -11.43 17.89 5.54
CA GLY A 128 -10.20 18.13 4.78
C GLY A 128 -9.19 18.98 5.55
N LYS A 129 -9.65 19.88 6.43
CA LYS A 129 -8.78 20.66 7.32
C LYS A 129 -8.55 20.01 8.68
N SER A 130 -9.53 19.23 9.15
CA SER A 130 -9.50 18.63 10.49
C SER A 130 -8.65 17.35 10.53
N VAL A 131 -8.57 16.62 9.43
CA VAL A 131 -7.75 15.42 9.31
C VAL A 131 -6.35 15.81 8.87
N GLN A 132 -5.33 15.32 9.58
CA GLN A 132 -3.92 15.54 9.23
C GLN A 132 -3.57 14.98 7.83
N LYS A 133 -2.63 15.64 7.15
CA LYS A 133 -2.07 15.14 5.87
C LYS A 133 -0.97 14.10 6.12
N PRO A 134 -0.69 13.21 5.16
CA PRO A 134 0.52 12.39 5.20
C PRO A 134 1.78 13.27 5.23
N ASN A 135 2.67 13.01 6.19
CA ASN A 135 3.98 13.67 6.25
C ASN A 135 4.91 13.05 5.20
N LEU A 136 5.33 13.84 4.20
CA LEU A 136 6.25 13.40 3.14
C LEU A 136 7.72 13.57 3.53
N ASP A 137 8.02 14.35 4.56
CA ASP A 137 9.37 14.64 5.07
C ASP A 137 9.79 13.65 6.17
N SER A 138 9.01 12.60 6.40
CA SER A 138 9.36 11.55 7.35
C SER A 138 10.53 10.72 6.82
N PHE A 139 11.60 10.62 7.61
CA PHE A 139 12.73 9.73 7.31
C PHE A 139 12.31 8.27 7.16
N VAL A 140 12.93 7.58 6.19
CA VAL A 140 12.72 6.15 5.93
C VAL A 140 14.05 5.45 5.68
N PHE A 141 14.10 4.17 6.02
CA PHE A 141 15.15 3.28 5.52
C PHE A 141 14.76 2.76 4.15
N LEU A 142 15.67 2.84 3.18
CA LEU A 142 15.46 2.33 1.83
C LEU A 142 16.60 1.42 1.39
N ARG A 143 16.29 0.48 0.50
CA ARG A 143 17.25 -0.31 -0.25
C ARG A 143 17.04 -0.03 -1.73
N VAL A 144 18.09 0.41 -2.42
CA VAL A 144 18.03 0.71 -3.86
C VAL A 144 17.89 -0.60 -4.64
N LYS A 145 16.81 -0.74 -5.42
CA LYS A 145 16.58 -1.90 -6.30
C LYS A 145 16.93 -1.65 -7.75
N GLN A 146 16.86 -0.40 -8.18
CA GLN A 146 17.18 0.04 -9.53
C GLN A 146 18.04 1.29 -9.41
N ARG A 147 19.07 1.39 -10.26
CA ARG A 147 19.96 2.55 -10.28
C ARG A 147 19.14 3.82 -10.56
N GLN A 148 19.26 4.79 -9.65
CA GLN A 148 18.65 6.10 -9.78
C GLN A 148 19.74 7.15 -9.54
N ASP A 149 20.09 7.88 -10.60
CA ASP A 149 21.07 8.97 -10.53
C ASP A 149 20.35 10.32 -10.23
N ASN A 150 21.12 11.34 -9.83
CA ASN A 150 20.67 12.73 -9.60
C ASN A 150 19.61 12.91 -8.51
N ILE A 151 19.78 12.27 -7.35
CA ILE A 151 18.91 12.48 -6.18
C ILE A 151 19.12 13.88 -5.61
N LEU A 152 18.04 14.65 -5.47
CA LEU A 152 18.04 15.91 -4.74
C LEU A 152 18.06 15.62 -3.23
N VAL A 153 19.07 16.16 -2.54
CA VAL A 153 19.16 16.11 -1.08
C VAL A 153 19.00 17.53 -0.58
N GLU A 154 17.81 17.84 -0.08
CA GLU A 154 17.53 19.12 0.57
C GLU A 154 18.09 19.09 2.00
N PRO A 155 18.97 20.03 2.39
CA PRO A 155 19.45 20.11 3.76
C PRO A 155 18.30 20.50 4.70
N GLU A 156 18.33 20.03 5.95
CA GLU A 156 17.40 20.52 6.97
C GLU A 156 17.54 22.04 7.10
N THR A 157 16.50 22.79 6.77
CA THR A 157 16.41 24.23 7.07
C THR A 157 15.84 24.38 8.48
N ASP A 158 16.49 25.22 9.30
CA ASP A 158 16.09 25.52 10.69
C ASP A 158 14.66 26.10 10.83
N GLU A 159 13.99 26.40 9.73
CA GLU A 159 12.63 26.97 9.68
C GLU A 159 11.50 25.93 9.88
N GLN A 160 11.82 24.64 9.98
CA GLN A 160 10.83 23.55 10.08
C GLN A 160 10.67 22.95 11.49
N ARG A 161 11.20 23.59 12.54
CA ARG A 161 11.02 23.18 13.95
C ARG A 161 9.93 23.95 14.69
#